data_AF-A0A235GFW8-F1
#
_entry.id   AF-A0A235GFW8-F1
#
_cell.length_a   1.000
_cell.length_b   1.000
_cell.length_c   1.000
_cell.angle_alpha   90.00
_cell.angle_beta   90.00
_cell.angle_gamma   90.00
#
_symmetry.space_group_name_H-M   'P 1'
#
loop_
_entity.id
_entity.type
_entity.pdbx_description
1 polymer ?
#
loop_
_entity_poly.entity_id
_entity_poly.type
_entity_poly.pdbx_seq_one_letter_code
_entity_poly.pdbx_strand_id
1 'polypeptide(L)' 'MRSPDRIDPILTKLGALWRANPDLRLTQLVVALADTGETMPGFFYTEDSAIDEALDRRIADR' A
#
# COMPACT_ATOMS: atom_id res chain seq x y z
N MET A 1 7.85 -14.55 4.40
CA MET A 1 9.29 -14.36 4.72
C MET A 1 9.68 -12.93 4.36
N ARG A 2 10.31 -12.18 5.26
CA ARG A 2 10.64 -10.76 5.06
C ARG A 2 11.89 -10.60 4.18
N SER A 3 11.80 -10.95 2.89
CA SER A 3 12.89 -10.73 1.94
C SER A 3 13.07 -9.23 1.68
N PRO A 4 14.29 -8.67 1.73
CA PRO A 4 14.55 -7.28 1.35
C PRO A 4 14.09 -6.94 -0.08
N ASP A 5 14.11 -7.91 -0.99
CA ASP A 5 13.78 -7.72 -2.41
C ASP A 5 12.33 -7.25 -2.65
N ARG A 6 11.44 -7.37 -1.65
CA ARG A 6 10.06 -6.88 -1.72
C ARG A 6 9.93 -5.37 -1.59
N ILE A 7 10.95 -4.70 -1.02
CA ILE A 7 10.86 -3.30 -0.60
C ILE A 7 10.77 -2.37 -1.81
N ASP A 8 11.75 -2.44 -2.72
CA ASP A 8 11.84 -1.50 -3.86
C ASP A 8 10.66 -1.59 -4.84
N PRO A 9 10.14 -2.79 -5.20
CA PRO A 9 8.94 -2.89 -6.01
C PRO A 9 7.72 -2.20 -5.38
N ILE A 10 7.49 -2.41 -4.08
CA ILE A 10 6.37 -1.80 -3.35
C ILE A 10 6.54 -0.28 -3.28
N LEU A 11 7.74 0.22 -2.94
CA LEU A 11 8.00 1.66 -2.88
C LEU A 11 7.85 2.34 -4.25
N THR A 12 8.21 1.64 -5.33
CA THR A 12 8.03 2.14 -6.69
C THR A 12 6.55 2.34 -7.03
N LYS A 13 5.72 1.31 -6.79
CA LYS A 13 4.26 1.37 -7.02
C LYS A 13 3.59 2.40 -6.11
N LEU A 14 3.95 2.42 -4.83
CA LEU A 14 3.43 3.38 -3.85
C LEU A 14 3.76 4.82 -4.24
N GLY A 15 5.00 5.08 -4.68
CA GLY A 15 5.42 6.39 -5.16
C GLY A 15 4.65 6.83 -6.42
N ALA A 16 4.37 5.91 -7.35
CA ALA A 16 3.55 6.21 -8.52
C ALA A 16 2.11 6.56 -8.12
N LEU A 17 1.50 5.78 -7.23
CA LEU A 17 0.15 6.03 -6.74
C LEU A 17 0.07 7.35 -5.95
N TRP A 18 1.06 7.65 -5.11
CA TRP A 18 1.08 8.87 -4.31
C TRP A 18 1.25 10.13 -5.15
N ARG A 19 2.13 10.13 -6.15
CA ARG A 19 2.26 11.26 -7.10
C ARG A 19 0.95 11.56 -7.83
N ALA A 20 0.15 10.55 -8.10
CA ALA A 20 -1.14 10.69 -8.74
C ALA A 20 -2.27 11.10 -7.78
N ASN A 21 -2.03 11.11 -6.46
CA ASN A 21 -2.97 11.53 -5.43
C ASN A 21 -2.25 12.45 -4.41
N PRO A 22 -1.79 13.64 -4.83
CA PRO A 22 -0.90 14.48 -4.03
C PRO A 22 -1.55 15.02 -2.74
N ASP A 23 -2.88 15.02 -2.66
CA ASP A 23 -3.62 15.51 -1.49
C ASP A 23 -3.64 14.52 -0.31
N LEU A 24 -3.32 13.24 -0.57
CA LEU A 24 -3.22 12.24 0.49
C LEU A 24 -1.85 12.32 1.15
N ARG A 25 -1.82 12.29 2.48
CA ARG A 25 -0.58 12.00 3.22
C ARG A 25 -0.21 10.53 3.03
N LEU A 26 1.09 10.20 3.06
CA LEU A 26 1.58 8.82 2.92
C LEU A 26 0.84 7.83 3.82
N THR A 27 0.65 8.15 5.10
CA THR A 27 -0.01 7.24 6.05
C THR A 27 -1.49 7.05 5.75
N GLN A 28 -2.18 8.08 5.26
CA GLN A 28 -3.58 7.96 4.82
C GLN A 28 -3.68 7.01 3.62
N LEU A 29 -2.75 7.13 2.67
CA LEU A 29 -2.69 6.24 1.51
C LEU A 29 -2.46 4.78 1.93
N VAL A 30 -1.51 4.52 2.83
CA VAL A 30 -1.22 3.16 3.31
C VAL A 30 -2.41 2.57 4.09
N VAL A 31 -3.07 3.36 4.93
CA VAL A 31 -4.30 2.92 5.64
C VAL A 31 -5.41 2.60 4.66
N ALA A 32 -5.60 3.41 3.62
CA ALA A 32 -6.60 3.15 2.58
C ALA A 32 -6.29 1.90 1.73
N LEU A 33 -5.01 1.58 1.52
CA LEU A 33 -4.57 0.39 0.79
C LEU A 33 -4.74 -0.91 1.59
N ALA A 34 -4.52 -0.85 2.91
CA ALA A 34 -4.65 -2.02 3.77
C ALA A 34 -6.09 -2.57 3.80
N ASP A 35 -7.09 -1.71 3.61
CA ASP A 35 -8.52 -2.05 3.48
C ASP A 35 -9.02 -3.05 4.54
N THR A 36 -8.50 -2.90 5.76
CA THR A 36 -8.74 -3.83 6.87
C THR A 36 -10.14 -3.70 7.46
N GLY A 37 -10.93 -2.71 7.06
CA GLY A 37 -12.22 -2.34 7.67
C GLY A 37 -12.11 -1.80 9.12
N GLU A 38 -10.93 -1.86 9.72
CA GLU A 38 -10.63 -1.46 11.10
C GLU A 38 -9.28 -0.75 11.18
N THR A 39 -9.17 0.27 12.04
CA THR A 39 -7.91 1.04 12.20
C THR A 39 -6.83 0.23 12.92
N MET A 40 -7.18 -0.45 14.01
CA MET A 40 -6.28 -1.27 14.84
C MET A 40 -7.07 -2.37 15.56
N PRO A 41 -6.50 -3.58 15.76
CA PRO A 41 -5.13 -3.99 15.48
C PRO A 41 -4.89 -4.49 14.05
N GLY A 42 -5.93 -4.64 13.23
CA GLY A 42 -5.86 -5.26 11.90
C GLY A 42 -4.79 -4.65 10.98
N PHE A 43 -4.70 -3.31 10.94
CA PHE A 43 -3.70 -2.59 10.14
C PHE A 43 -2.25 -2.95 10.50
N PHE A 44 -1.96 -3.19 11.78
CA PHE A 44 -0.60 -3.50 12.24
C PHE A 44 -0.10 -4.85 11.73
N TYR A 45 -1.02 -5.78 11.45
CA TYR A 45 -0.71 -7.13 10.97
C TYR A 45 -0.90 -7.28 9.46
N THR A 46 -1.15 -6.19 8.73
CA THR A 46 -1.22 -6.24 7.26
C THR A 46 0.14 -6.61 6.69
N GLU A 47 0.19 -7.74 5.99
CA GLU A 47 1.40 -8.21 5.32
C GLU A 47 1.71 -7.36 4.07
N ASP A 48 2.99 -7.12 3.79
CA ASP A 48 3.44 -6.37 2.62
C ASP A 48 2.86 -6.91 1.30
N SER A 49 2.61 -8.23 1.19
CA SER A 49 1.99 -8.83 0.00
C SER A 49 0.56 -8.37 -0.23
N ALA A 50 -0.21 -8.11 0.83
CA ALA A 50 -1.56 -7.57 0.71
C ALA A 50 -1.53 -6.11 0.23
N ILE A 51 -0.54 -5.33 0.69
CA ILE A 51 -0.31 -3.97 0.20
C ILE A 51 0.11 -3.99 -1.27
N ASP A 52 1.02 -4.89 -1.66
CA ASP A 52 1.48 -5.02 -3.04
C ASP A 52 0.34 -5.38 -4.00
N GLU A 53 -0.51 -6.33 -3.61
CA GLU A 53 -1.70 -6.70 -4.39
C GLU A 53 -2.71 -5.54 -4.48
N ALA A 54 -2.93 -4.80 -3.39
CA ALA A 54 -3.79 -3.62 -3.39
C ALA A 54 -3.25 -2.52 -4.33
N LEU A 55 -1.92 -2.32 -4.36
CA LEU A 55 -1.27 -1.40 -5.28
C LEU A 55 -1.49 -1.82 -6.73
N ASP A 56 -1.34 -3.10 -7.05
CA ASP A 56 -1.56 -3.63 -8.41
C ASP A 56 -3.00 -3.42 -8.86
N ARG A 57 -4.00 -3.70 -8.00
CA ARG A 57 -5.42 -3.42 -8.30
C ARG A 57 -5.66 -1.95 -8.61
N ARG A 58 -5.14 -1.03 -7.77
CA ARG A 58 -5.32 0.42 -7.95
C ARG A 58 -4.61 0.98 -9.18
N ILE A 59 -3.55 0.34 -9.64
CA ILE A 59 -2.85 0.70 -10.87
C ILE A 59 -3.60 0.16 -12.10
N ALA A 60 -4.16 -1.05 -12.02
CA ALA A 60 -4.93 -1.67 -13.10
C ALA A 60 -6.31 -1.03 -13.34
N ASP A 61 -6.95 -0.49 -12.29
CA ASP A 61 -8.25 0.20 -12.38
C ASP A 61 -8.18 1.61 -13.00
N ARG A 62 -7.01 2.02 -13.53
CA ARG A 62 -6.76 3.31 -14.16
C ARG A 62 -6.64 3.19 -15.68
#